data_AF-A0A0R2L4N6-F1
#
_entry.id   AF-A0A0R2L4N6-F1
#
_cell.length_a   1.000
_cell.length_b   1.000
_cell.length_c   1.000
_cell.angle_alpha   90.00
_cell.angle_beta   90.00
_cell.angle_gamma   90.00
#
_symmetry.space_group_name_H-M   'P 1'
#
loop_
_entity.id
_entity.type
_entity.pdbx_description
1 polymer ?
#
loop_
_entity_poly.entity_id
_entity_poly.type
_entity_poly.pdbx_seq_one_letter_code
_entity_poly.pdbx_strand_id
1 'polypeptide(L)'
;MISYEGTEYAYFTQPIVDISKNKTVVHELLLRIFDKKEGRWKLPASFQVPVGLQIDLANEALENLNSKNISINLTQKQFEDEVVCDKIIDFYQKSAVNNLTIEMVKVSSYAIFKRMQEKYHKEGIILGVDDVGSDNKLQDVMPLLDDVDTIKFASQNIRHLSQIKVLNQLNYWFEQAEKRHLLFTFEGVEGLKDIRMAKN
;
A
#
# COMPACT_ATOMS: atom_id res chain seq x y z
N MET A 1 -11.40 -9.36 -13.97
CA MET A 1 -12.67 -9.00 -13.40
C MET A 1 -13.30 -10.24 -12.78
N ILE A 2 -13.76 -10.11 -11.54
CA ILE A 2 -14.47 -11.16 -10.80
C ILE A 2 -15.81 -10.60 -10.31
N SER A 3 -16.89 -11.33 -10.54
CA SER A 3 -18.21 -10.97 -10.04
C SER A 3 -18.41 -11.51 -8.62
N TYR A 4 -18.83 -10.66 -7.69
CA TYR A 4 -19.17 -11.04 -6.32
C TYR A 4 -20.40 -10.25 -5.84
N GLU A 5 -21.41 -10.95 -5.33
CA GLU A 5 -22.68 -10.36 -4.87
C GLU A 5 -23.32 -9.38 -5.88
N GLY A 6 -23.22 -9.69 -7.18
CA GLY A 6 -23.78 -8.87 -8.27
C GLY A 6 -22.96 -7.63 -8.64
N THR A 7 -21.81 -7.41 -7.99
CA THR A 7 -20.85 -6.34 -8.31
C THR A 7 -19.63 -6.93 -9.03
N GLU A 8 -19.15 -6.25 -10.07
CA GLU A 8 -17.92 -6.64 -10.76
C GLU A 8 -16.72 -5.94 -10.13
N TYR A 9 -15.70 -6.71 -9.75
CA TYR A 9 -14.46 -6.22 -9.15
C TYR A 9 -13.28 -6.46 -10.07
N ALA A 10 -12.28 -5.60 -9.98
CA ALA A 10 -10.97 -5.81 -10.59
C ALA A 10 -9.89 -5.14 -9.73
N TYR A 11 -8.67 -5.68 -9.75
CA TYR A 11 -7.50 -4.91 -9.37
C TYR A 11 -6.94 -4.16 -10.57
N PHE A 12 -6.78 -2.86 -10.39
CA PHE A 12 -5.95 -2.05 -11.25
C PHE A 12 -4.54 -2.06 -10.67
N THR A 13 -3.52 -1.93 -11.52
CA THR A 13 -2.13 -1.94 -11.04
C THR A 13 -1.50 -0.57 -11.25
N GLN A 14 -0.81 -0.09 -10.22
CA GLN A 14 -0.03 1.14 -10.29
C GLN A 14 1.45 0.82 -10.05
N PRO A 15 2.35 1.17 -10.98
CA PRO A 15 3.77 0.87 -10.82
C PRO A 15 4.41 1.81 -9.79
N ILE A 16 5.13 1.23 -8.82
CA ILE A 16 6.10 1.93 -7.98
C ILE A 16 7.46 1.82 -8.68
N VAL A 17 8.10 2.96 -8.92
CA VAL A 17 9.29 3.07 -9.77
C VAL A 17 10.49 3.53 -8.94
N ASP A 18 11.61 2.82 -9.07
CA ASP A 18 12.91 3.32 -8.62
C ASP A 18 13.30 4.51 -9.51
N ILE A 19 13.24 5.73 -8.96
CA ILE A 19 13.48 6.97 -9.69
C ILE A 19 14.91 7.10 -10.23
N SER A 20 15.86 6.36 -9.68
CA SER A 20 17.27 6.38 -10.11
C SER A 20 17.49 5.46 -11.30
N LYS A 21 16.80 4.32 -11.33
CA LYS A 21 16.91 3.29 -12.38
C LYS A 21 15.83 3.39 -13.45
N ASN A 22 14.80 4.20 -13.23
CA ASN A 22 13.60 4.28 -14.04
C ASN A 22 12.99 2.89 -14.33
N LYS A 23 12.91 2.06 -13.29
CA LYS A 23 12.44 0.68 -13.37
C LYS A 23 11.33 0.45 -12.35
N THR A 24 10.24 -0.17 -12.78
CA THR A 24 9.18 -0.65 -11.88
C THR A 24 9.76 -1.71 -10.94
N VAL A 25 9.60 -1.48 -9.64
CA VAL A 25 10.08 -2.39 -8.58
C VAL A 25 8.94 -3.17 -7.95
N VAL A 26 7.76 -2.56 -7.81
CA VAL A 26 6.55 -3.14 -7.22
C VAL A 26 5.33 -2.68 -8.02
N HIS A 27 4.29 -3.51 -8.08
CA HIS A 27 2.96 -3.11 -8.57
C HIS A 27 1.98 -3.05 -7.41
N GLU A 28 1.46 -1.86 -7.12
CA GLU A 28 0.39 -1.69 -6.14
C GLU A 28 -0.95 -2.12 -6.74
N LEU A 29 -1.67 -2.98 -6.03
CA LEU A 29 -2.98 -3.48 -6.44
C LEU A 29 -4.09 -2.62 -5.82
N LEU A 30 -4.86 -1.96 -6.69
CA LEU A 30 -5.87 -0.97 -6.33
C LEU A 30 -7.27 -1.44 -6.71
N LEU A 31 -8.11 -1.69 -5.71
CA LEU A 31 -9.44 -2.28 -5.92
C LEU A 31 -10.35 -1.30 -6.67
N ARG A 32 -11.06 -1.80 -7.68
CA ARG A 32 -12.08 -1.07 -8.44
C ARG A 32 -13.34 -1.90 -8.60
N ILE A 33 -14.45 -1.20 -8.72
CA ILE A 33 -15.76 -1.78 -9.09
C ILE A 33 -16.22 -1.21 -10.42
N PHE A 34 -16.90 -2.02 -11.22
CA PHE A 34 -17.53 -1.54 -12.46
C PHE A 34 -18.93 -1.01 -12.17
N ASP A 35 -19.14 0.28 -12.39
CA ASP A 35 -20.47 0.87 -12.36
C ASP A 35 -21.18 0.62 -13.70
N LYS A 36 -22.11 -0.34 -13.70
CA LYS A 36 -22.89 -0.71 -14.89
C LYS A 36 -23.78 0.45 -15.39
N LYS A 37 -24.21 1.37 -14.54
CA LYS A 37 -25.06 2.51 -14.94
C LYS A 37 -24.27 3.56 -15.68
N GLU A 38 -23.06 3.85 -15.20
CA GLU A 38 -22.17 4.85 -15.81
C GLU A 38 -21.19 4.26 -16.83
N GLY A 39 -21.14 2.93 -16.97
CA GLY A 39 -20.27 2.23 -17.91
C GLY A 39 -18.79 2.42 -17.63
N ARG A 40 -18.39 2.61 -16.36
CA ARG A 40 -17.01 2.93 -15.99
C ARG A 40 -16.57 2.31 -14.67
N TRP A 41 -15.27 2.12 -14.53
CA TRP A 41 -14.64 1.72 -13.28
C TRP A 41 -14.61 2.87 -12.27
N LYS A 42 -14.84 2.55 -11.00
CA LYS A 42 -14.82 3.49 -9.88
C LYS A 42 -14.16 2.87 -8.65
N LEU A 43 -13.81 3.72 -7.69
CA LEU A 43 -13.51 3.26 -6.33
C LEU A 43 -14.76 2.66 -5.70
N PRO A 44 -14.63 1.56 -4.94
CA PRO A 44 -15.74 1.06 -4.15
C PRO A 44 -16.06 2.04 -3.02
N ALA A 45 -17.32 2.07 -2.58
CA ALA A 45 -17.72 2.84 -1.41
C ALA A 45 -17.11 2.28 -0.10
N SER A 46 -16.66 1.02 -0.12
CA SER A 46 -16.00 0.35 0.98
C SER A 46 -14.94 -0.60 0.44
N PHE A 47 -13.78 -0.62 1.10
CA PHE A 47 -12.70 -1.58 0.84
C PHE A 47 -12.82 -2.85 1.69
N GLN A 48 -13.87 -2.94 2.52
CA GLN A 48 -14.18 -4.15 3.30
C GLN A 48 -14.80 -5.21 2.40
N VAL A 49 -13.96 -5.94 1.70
CA VAL A 49 -14.32 -7.13 0.92
C VAL A 49 -13.75 -8.40 1.56
N PRO A 50 -14.36 -9.58 1.35
CA PRO A 50 -13.79 -10.83 1.83
C PRO A 50 -12.36 -11.03 1.32
N VAL A 51 -11.47 -11.52 2.18
CA VAL A 51 -10.06 -11.77 1.81
C VAL A 51 -9.93 -12.78 0.65
N GLY A 52 -10.85 -13.75 0.55
CA GLY A 52 -10.88 -14.68 -0.59
C GLY A 52 -11.04 -13.96 -1.93
N LEU A 53 -11.94 -12.97 -2.00
CA LEU A 53 -12.12 -12.16 -3.20
C LEU A 53 -10.86 -11.35 -3.52
N GLN A 54 -10.16 -10.79 -2.50
CA GLN A 54 -8.89 -10.10 -2.74
C GLN A 54 -7.83 -11.03 -3.30
N ILE A 55 -7.71 -12.25 -2.76
CA ILE A 55 -6.76 -13.26 -3.23
C ILE A 55 -7.07 -13.65 -4.68
N ASP A 56 -8.33 -13.91 -5.01
CA ASP A 56 -8.73 -14.27 -6.37
C ASP A 56 -8.42 -13.13 -7.36
N LEU A 57 -8.73 -11.89 -6.99
CA LEU A 57 -8.39 -10.72 -7.79
C LEU A 57 -6.88 -10.52 -7.93
N ALA A 58 -6.11 -10.79 -6.87
CA ALA A 58 -4.66 -10.68 -6.90
C ALA A 58 -4.04 -11.74 -7.82
N ASN A 59 -4.52 -12.98 -7.78
CA ASN A 59 -4.13 -14.04 -8.72
C ASN A 59 -4.39 -13.62 -10.17
N GLU A 60 -5.58 -13.08 -10.45
CA GLU A 60 -5.91 -12.60 -11.80
C GLU A 60 -5.00 -11.45 -12.25
N ALA A 61 -4.71 -10.50 -11.36
CA ALA A 61 -3.77 -9.43 -11.65
C ALA A 61 -2.37 -9.98 -11.93
N LEU A 62 -1.91 -10.94 -11.12
CA LEU A 62 -0.60 -11.56 -11.25
C LEU A 62 -0.42 -12.20 -12.62
N GLU A 63 -1.42 -12.86 -13.20
CA GLU A 63 -1.29 -13.46 -14.55
C GLU A 63 -0.79 -12.46 -15.61
N ASN A 64 -1.13 -11.18 -15.45
CA ASN A 64 -0.85 -10.11 -16.41
C ASN A 64 0.38 -9.25 -16.05
N LEU A 65 1.00 -9.48 -14.90
CA LEU A 65 2.14 -8.69 -14.43
C LEU A 65 3.49 -9.27 -14.87
N ASN A 66 4.39 -8.40 -15.35
CA ASN A 66 5.76 -8.77 -15.68
C ASN A 66 6.64 -9.00 -14.44
N SER A 67 6.41 -8.21 -13.39
CA SER A 67 7.04 -8.39 -12.07
C SER A 67 5.98 -8.89 -11.10
N LYS A 68 6.30 -9.93 -10.32
CA LYS A 68 5.41 -10.48 -9.29
C LYS A 68 5.72 -9.91 -7.90
N ASN A 69 6.37 -8.74 -7.84
CA ASN A 69 6.46 -7.95 -6.62
C ASN A 69 5.20 -7.09 -6.55
N ILE A 70 4.34 -7.35 -5.57
CA ILE A 70 3.06 -6.65 -5.46
C ILE A 70 2.90 -6.03 -4.08
N SER A 71 2.11 -4.96 -4.01
CA SER A 71 1.59 -4.47 -2.74
C SER A 71 0.07 -4.54 -2.72
N ILE A 72 -0.48 -4.88 -1.55
CA ILE A 72 -1.92 -4.92 -1.29
C ILE A 72 -2.27 -4.04 -0.10
N ASN A 73 -3.41 -3.39 -0.20
CA ASN A 73 -3.95 -2.56 0.86
C ASN A 73 -4.87 -3.38 1.77
N LEU A 74 -4.60 -3.39 3.07
CA LEU A 74 -5.51 -3.95 4.06
C LEU A 74 -6.15 -2.85 4.88
N THR A 75 -7.46 -2.97 5.10
CA THR A 75 -8.11 -2.18 6.13
C THR A 75 -7.60 -2.60 7.51
N GLN A 76 -7.71 -1.72 8.49
CA GLN A 76 -7.42 -2.01 9.89
C GLN A 76 -8.02 -3.35 10.38
N LYS A 77 -9.31 -3.58 10.09
CA LYS A 77 -9.99 -4.81 10.52
C LYS A 77 -9.41 -6.07 9.88
N GLN A 78 -8.99 -5.98 8.61
CA GLN A 78 -8.41 -7.11 7.89
C GLN A 78 -6.99 -7.40 8.37
N PHE A 79 -6.17 -6.36 8.56
CA PHE A 79 -4.80 -6.53 9.08
C PHE A 79 -4.79 -7.17 10.47
N GLU A 80 -5.75 -6.80 11.33
CA GLU A 80 -5.84 -7.28 12.72
C GLU A 80 -6.55 -8.64 12.88
N ASP A 81 -7.09 -9.19 11.80
CA ASP A 81 -7.79 -10.48 11.79
C ASP A 81 -6.82 -11.63 11.49
N GLU A 82 -6.74 -12.59 12.41
CA GLU A 82 -5.81 -13.72 12.29
C GLU A 82 -6.15 -14.67 11.14
N VAL A 83 -7.45 -14.85 10.84
CA VAL A 83 -7.89 -15.69 9.72
C VAL A 83 -7.55 -15.04 8.39
N VAL A 84 -7.62 -13.70 8.32
CA VAL A 84 -7.16 -12.94 7.15
C VAL A 84 -5.65 -13.10 6.99
N CYS A 85 -4.89 -12.92 8.07
CA CYS A 85 -3.44 -13.11 8.07
C CYS A 85 -3.02 -14.49 7.56
N ASP A 86 -3.62 -15.56 8.10
CA ASP A 86 -3.31 -16.93 7.69
C ASP A 86 -3.59 -17.17 6.20
N LYS A 87 -4.68 -16.61 5.67
CA LYS A 87 -5.03 -16.72 4.25
C LYS A 87 -4.09 -15.94 3.34
N ILE A 88 -3.62 -14.77 3.77
CA ILE A 88 -2.64 -13.97 3.01
C ILE A 88 -1.29 -14.66 2.99
N ILE A 89 -0.85 -15.22 4.13
CA ILE A 89 0.36 -16.04 4.21
C ILE A 89 0.25 -17.25 3.28
N ASP A 90 -0.87 -17.98 3.33
CA ASP A 90 -1.10 -19.14 2.47
C ASP A 90 -1.05 -18.77 0.97
N PHE A 91 -1.67 -17.64 0.61
CA PHE A 91 -1.59 -17.07 -0.73
C PHE A 91 -0.14 -16.73 -1.12
N TYR A 92 0.61 -16.04 -0.26
CA TYR A 92 2.00 -15.67 -0.55
C TYR A 92 2.88 -16.90 -0.78
N GLN A 93 2.74 -17.93 0.05
CA GLN A 93 3.53 -19.16 -0.04
C GLN A 93 3.21 -20.03 -1.27
N LYS A 94 1.97 -19.96 -1.78
CA LYS A 94 1.49 -20.87 -2.85
C LYS A 94 1.36 -20.20 -4.22
N SER A 95 1.39 -18.88 -4.28
CA SER A 95 1.24 -18.13 -5.53
C SER A 95 2.58 -17.88 -6.23
N ALA A 96 2.52 -17.18 -7.37
CA ALA A 96 3.71 -16.75 -8.10
C ALA A 96 4.32 -15.43 -7.55
N VAL A 97 3.87 -14.93 -6.41
CA VAL A 97 4.36 -13.68 -5.82
C VAL A 97 5.82 -13.84 -5.38
N ASN A 98 6.67 -12.91 -5.79
CA ASN A 98 8.08 -12.89 -5.41
C ASN A 98 8.31 -12.10 -4.12
N ASN A 99 7.60 -10.98 -3.96
CA ASN A 99 7.63 -10.15 -2.76
C ASN A 99 6.22 -9.58 -2.57
N LEU A 100 5.73 -9.66 -1.34
CA LEU A 100 4.44 -9.11 -0.94
C LEU A 100 4.66 -7.99 0.07
N THR A 101 4.14 -6.80 -0.25
CA THR A 101 4.01 -5.70 0.71
C THR A 101 2.55 -5.57 1.14
N ILE A 102 2.30 -5.54 2.44
CA ILE A 102 1.01 -5.18 3.02
C ILE A 102 1.06 -3.73 3.45
N GLU A 103 0.20 -2.92 2.87
CA GLU A 103 0.07 -1.50 3.15
C GLU A 103 -1.13 -1.25 4.08
N MET A 104 -0.91 -0.42 5.09
CA MET A 104 -1.92 -0.08 6.08
C MET A 104 -1.88 1.41 6.40
N VAL A 105 -3.07 2.00 6.54
CA VAL A 105 -3.19 3.35 7.09
C VAL A 105 -3.14 3.27 8.61
N LYS A 106 -4.01 2.51 9.26
CA LYS A 106 -4.15 2.57 10.72
C LYS A 106 -4.19 1.21 11.39
N VAL A 107 -3.80 1.22 12.66
CA VAL A 107 -3.91 0.10 13.61
C VAL A 107 -4.61 0.55 14.89
N SER A 108 -5.25 -0.36 15.61
CA SER A 108 -6.03 -0.06 16.81
C SER A 108 -5.15 0.17 18.02
N SER A 109 -4.02 -0.54 18.07
CA SER A 109 -3.00 -0.39 19.10
C SER A 109 -1.68 -0.97 18.62
N TYR A 110 -0.58 -0.47 19.18
CA TYR A 110 0.76 -1.01 18.93
C TYR A 110 0.88 -2.50 19.33
N ALA A 111 0.24 -2.91 20.43
CA ALA A 111 0.29 -4.31 20.88
C ALA A 111 -0.33 -5.28 19.88
N ILE A 112 -1.47 -4.91 19.28
CA ILE A 112 -2.10 -5.72 18.21
C ILE A 112 -1.23 -5.69 16.97
N PHE A 113 -0.74 -4.51 16.57
CA PHE A 113 0.17 -4.39 15.44
C PHE A 113 1.39 -5.30 15.59
N LYS A 114 2.08 -5.26 16.73
CA LYS A 114 3.28 -6.06 16.97
C LYS A 114 3.02 -7.56 16.82
N ARG A 115 1.90 -8.05 17.35
CA ARG A 115 1.49 -9.45 17.22
C ARG A 115 1.29 -9.85 15.75
N MET A 116 0.62 -9.01 14.96
CA MET A 116 0.38 -9.30 13.54
C MET A 116 1.66 -9.13 12.71
N GLN A 117 2.47 -8.13 13.05
CA GLN A 117 3.77 -7.86 12.43
C GLN A 117 4.71 -9.05 12.52
N GLU A 118 4.83 -9.66 13.71
CA GLU A 118 5.64 -10.87 13.90
C GLU A 118 5.19 -12.03 13.00
N LYS A 119 3.88 -12.20 12.79
CA LYS A 119 3.34 -13.25 11.91
C LYS A 119 3.71 -13.01 10.45
N TYR A 120 3.53 -11.79 9.94
CA TYR A 120 3.86 -11.46 8.56
C TYR A 120 5.38 -11.50 8.30
N HIS A 121 6.18 -10.91 9.18
CA HIS A 121 7.64 -10.83 9.00
C HIS A 121 8.30 -12.21 9.09
N LYS A 122 7.75 -13.13 9.89
CA LYS A 122 8.24 -14.52 9.95
C LYS A 122 8.24 -15.20 8.59
N GLU A 123 7.29 -14.82 7.73
CA GLU A 123 7.16 -15.34 6.37
C GLU A 123 7.87 -14.46 5.33
N GLY A 124 8.53 -13.39 5.75
CA GLY A 124 9.21 -12.45 4.85
C GLY A 124 8.28 -11.49 4.12
N ILE A 125 7.04 -11.32 4.60
CA ILE A 125 6.10 -10.33 4.08
C ILE A 125 6.48 -8.94 4.63
N ILE A 126 6.56 -7.97 3.72
CA ILE A 126 6.97 -6.59 3.98
C ILE A 126 5.77 -5.79 4.49
N LEU A 127 5.95 -4.96 5.51
CA LEU A 127 4.90 -4.08 6.03
C LEU A 127 5.19 -2.61 5.71
N GLY A 128 4.15 -1.92 5.22
CA GLY A 128 4.18 -0.52 4.86
C GLY A 128 3.13 0.32 5.58
N VAL A 129 3.52 1.50 6.06
CA VAL A 129 2.57 2.52 6.52
C VAL A 129 2.30 3.50 5.39
N ASP A 130 1.02 3.59 4.99
CA ASP A 130 0.58 4.45 3.91
C ASP A 130 0.18 5.87 4.39
N ASP A 131 0.04 6.83 3.49
CA ASP A 131 -0.46 8.19 3.76
C ASP A 131 0.23 8.97 4.91
N VAL A 132 1.52 8.71 5.18
CA VAL A 132 2.23 9.38 6.29
C VAL A 132 2.28 10.89 6.07
N GLY A 133 2.03 11.67 7.14
CA GLY A 133 2.02 13.13 7.09
C GLY A 133 0.72 13.75 6.60
N SER A 134 -0.30 12.95 6.25
CA SER A 134 -1.64 13.41 5.92
C SER A 134 -2.70 12.71 6.78
N ASP A 135 -3.30 11.64 6.28
CA ASP A 135 -4.29 10.85 7.02
C ASP A 135 -3.65 10.12 8.20
N ASN A 136 -2.36 9.82 8.09
CA ASN A 136 -1.55 9.25 9.15
C ASN A 136 -0.66 10.30 9.81
N LYS A 137 -1.05 10.71 11.03
CA LYS A 137 -0.32 11.72 11.79
C LYS A 137 0.89 11.12 12.50
N LEU A 138 1.89 11.98 12.73
CA LEU A 138 3.16 11.60 13.38
C LEU A 138 2.96 10.75 14.64
N GLN A 139 2.10 11.19 15.56
CA GLN A 139 1.88 10.51 16.84
C GLN A 139 1.37 9.07 16.69
N ASP A 140 0.62 8.79 15.61
CA ASP A 140 -0.01 7.49 15.37
C ASP A 140 0.96 6.54 14.65
N VAL A 141 1.80 7.11 13.78
CA VAL A 141 2.79 6.37 12.97
C VAL A 141 4.09 6.12 13.72
N MET A 142 4.56 7.08 14.53
CA MET A 142 5.87 7.03 15.18
C MET A 142 6.12 5.73 15.97
N PRO A 143 5.15 5.18 16.72
CA PRO A 143 5.34 3.90 17.40
C PRO A 143 5.55 2.72 16.47
N LEU A 144 5.12 2.79 15.21
CA LEU A 144 5.19 1.70 14.23
C LEU A 144 6.51 1.68 13.46
N LEU A 145 7.20 2.84 13.38
CA LEU A 145 8.30 3.04 12.44
C LEU A 145 9.50 2.11 12.65
N ASP A 146 9.71 1.62 13.87
CA ASP A 146 10.83 0.72 14.18
C ASP A 146 10.54 -0.75 13.81
N ASP A 147 9.30 -1.05 13.40
CA ASP A 147 8.78 -2.40 13.17
C ASP A 147 8.17 -2.61 11.78
N VAL A 148 8.22 -1.59 10.92
CA VAL A 148 7.80 -1.67 9.50
C VAL A 148 9.03 -1.57 8.60
N ASP A 149 8.84 -1.84 7.31
CA ASP A 149 9.93 -1.85 6.33
C ASP A 149 9.88 -0.66 5.38
N THR A 150 8.70 -0.08 5.19
CA THR A 150 8.48 1.03 4.26
C THR A 150 7.45 2.03 4.77
N ILE A 151 7.58 3.27 4.33
CA ILE A 151 6.54 4.29 4.48
C ILE A 151 6.23 4.95 3.13
N LYS A 152 4.97 5.32 2.93
CA LYS A 152 4.50 6.02 1.71
C LYS A 152 3.98 7.40 2.08
N PHE A 153 4.54 8.42 1.44
CA PHE A 153 4.17 9.81 1.64
C PHE A 153 3.30 10.31 0.48
N ALA A 154 2.02 10.51 0.76
CA ALA A 154 1.03 10.98 -0.19
C ALA A 154 1.02 12.51 -0.33
N SER A 155 1.83 13.04 -1.25
CA SER A 155 1.89 14.49 -1.48
C SER A 155 0.57 15.08 -1.96
N GLN A 156 -0.19 14.30 -2.73
CA GLN A 156 -1.50 14.66 -3.29
C GLN A 156 -2.50 15.10 -2.20
N ASN A 157 -2.45 14.47 -1.03
CA ASN A 157 -3.36 14.77 0.08
C ASN A 157 -3.11 16.16 0.69
N ILE A 158 -1.89 16.69 0.55
CA ILE A 158 -1.47 17.98 1.11
C ILE A 158 -1.11 19.03 0.05
N ARG A 159 -1.42 18.79 -1.23
CA ARG A 159 -1.15 19.72 -2.34
C ARG A 159 -1.80 21.09 -2.19
N HIS A 160 -2.86 21.18 -1.39
CA HIS A 160 -3.53 22.44 -1.07
C HIS A 160 -2.68 23.36 -0.15
N LEU A 161 -1.62 22.84 0.48
CA LEU A 161 -0.67 23.62 1.26
C LEU A 161 0.33 24.36 0.37
N SER A 162 1.08 25.30 0.95
CA SER A 162 2.17 25.95 0.23
C SER A 162 3.28 24.96 -0.12
N GLN A 163 3.97 25.17 -1.24
CA GLN A 163 5.07 24.30 -1.68
C GLN A 163 6.16 24.11 -0.61
N ILE A 164 6.46 25.15 0.16
CA ILE A 164 7.44 25.07 1.26
C ILE A 164 6.95 24.11 2.36
N LYS A 165 5.65 24.12 2.71
CA LYS A 165 5.09 23.20 3.70
C LYS A 165 5.13 21.76 3.23
N VAL A 166 4.80 21.52 1.95
CA VAL A 166 4.87 20.18 1.34
C VAL A 166 6.31 19.66 1.37
N LEU A 167 7.29 20.49 0.96
CA LEU A 167 8.71 20.14 1.01
C LEU A 167 9.21 19.85 2.43
N ASN A 168 8.81 20.65 3.41
CA ASN A 168 9.20 20.42 4.80
C ASN A 168 8.65 19.08 5.33
N GLN A 169 7.41 18.73 4.98
CA GLN A 169 6.82 17.44 5.36
C GLN A 169 7.52 16.27 4.65
N LEU A 170 7.78 16.40 3.34
CA LEU A 170 8.52 15.40 2.57
C LEU A 170 9.89 15.14 3.21
N ASN A 171 10.68 16.18 3.43
CA ASN A 171 12.02 16.05 4.02
C ASN A 171 11.96 15.44 5.42
N TYR A 172 10.98 15.84 6.24
CA TYR A 172 10.80 15.30 7.57
C TYR A 172 10.57 13.77 7.54
N TRP A 173 9.65 13.30 6.70
CA TRP A 173 9.34 11.86 6.61
C TRP A 173 10.47 11.07 5.94
N PHE A 174 11.12 11.65 4.93
CA PHE A 174 12.32 11.06 4.34
C PHE A 174 13.43 10.89 5.38
N GLU A 175 13.68 11.90 6.22
CA GLU A 175 14.63 11.76 7.33
C GLU A 175 14.22 10.69 8.35
N GLN A 176 12.92 10.51 8.63
CA GLN A 176 12.48 9.45 9.54
C GLN A 176 12.72 8.06 8.95
N ALA A 177 12.54 7.90 7.63
CA ALA A 177 12.84 6.67 6.90
C ALA A 177 14.35 6.39 6.92
N GLU A 178 15.18 7.37 6.57
CA GLU A 178 16.65 7.24 6.55
C GLU A 178 17.20 6.86 7.93
N LYS A 179 16.73 7.51 9.01
CA LYS A 179 17.15 7.22 10.39
C LYS A 179 16.87 5.78 10.82
N ARG A 180 15.91 5.11 10.18
CA ARG A 180 15.43 3.76 10.50
C ARG A 180 15.68 2.75 9.40
N HIS A 181 16.36 3.15 8.33
CA HIS A 181 16.61 2.32 7.16
C HIS A 181 15.34 1.78 6.48
N LEU A 182 14.26 2.57 6.50
CA LEU A 182 13.00 2.24 5.83
C LEU A 182 13.08 2.60 4.35
N LEU A 183 12.40 1.81 3.52
CA LEU A 183 12.10 2.24 2.16
C LEU A 183 11.12 3.43 2.21
N PHE A 184 11.33 4.40 1.33
CA PHE A 184 10.51 5.60 1.23
C PHE A 184 9.87 5.68 -0.16
N THR A 185 8.54 5.68 -0.21
CA THR A 185 7.79 5.87 -1.45
C THR A 185 7.14 7.25 -1.46
N PHE A 186 7.41 8.02 -2.52
CA PHE A 186 6.79 9.32 -2.75
C PHE A 186 5.63 9.19 -3.73
N GLU A 187 4.41 9.43 -3.26
CA GLU A 187 3.22 9.25 -4.07
C GLU A 187 2.68 10.53 -4.70
N GLY A 188 1.74 10.31 -5.63
CA GLY A 188 1.03 11.37 -6.31
C GLY A 188 1.87 12.08 -7.37
N VAL A 189 2.99 11.51 -7.82
CA VAL A 189 3.85 12.12 -8.84
C VAL A 189 3.08 12.29 -10.16
N GLU A 190 2.69 13.53 -10.48
CA GLU A 190 1.88 13.85 -11.67
C GLU A 190 2.71 14.50 -12.79
N GLY A 191 3.94 14.93 -12.49
CA GLY A 191 4.82 15.49 -13.52
C GLY A 191 6.22 15.84 -13.05
N LEU A 192 6.97 16.52 -13.94
CA LEU A 192 8.39 16.84 -13.74
C LEU A 192 8.66 17.68 -12.49
N LYS A 193 7.70 18.47 -12.02
CA LYS A 193 7.84 19.24 -10.77
C LYS A 193 7.96 18.30 -9.57
N ASP A 194 7.13 17.28 -9.51
CA ASP A 194 7.13 16.30 -8.42
C ASP A 194 8.36 15.38 -8.50
N ILE A 195 8.79 15.00 -9.71
CA ILE A 195 10.04 14.24 -9.90
C ILE A 195 11.25 15.03 -9.40
N ARG A 196 11.31 16.34 -9.68
CA ARG A 196 12.39 17.20 -9.15
C ARG A 196 12.33 17.32 -7.63
N MET A 197 11.13 17.36 -7.07
CA MET A 197 10.93 17.36 -5.62
C MET A 197 11.45 16.06 -4.99
N ALA A 198 11.19 14.90 -5.60
CA ALA A 198 11.62 13.59 -5.10
C ALA A 198 13.13 13.31 -5.23
N LYS A 199 13.87 14.10 -6.00
CA LYS A 199 15.32 13.92 -6.24
C LYS A 199 16.21 14.83 -5.39
N ASN A 200 15.63 15.83 -4.73
CA ASN A 200 16.34 16.77 -3.87
C ASN A 200 16.37 16.28 -2.44
#